data_AF-A0A5C6X6J3-F1
#
_entry.id   AF-A0A5C6X6J3-F1
#
_cell.length_a   1.000
_cell.length_b   1.000
_cell.length_c   1.000
_cell.angle_alpha   90.00
_cell.angle_beta   90.00
_cell.angle_gamma   90.00
#
_symmetry.space_group_name_H-M   'P 1'
#
loop_
_entity.id
_entity.type
_entity.pdbx_description
1 polymer ?
#
loop_
_entity_poly.entity_id
_entity_poly.type
_entity_poly.pdbx_seq_one_letter_code
_entity_poly.pdbx_strand_id
1 'polypeptide(L)'
;MTHYLEYVDDTSAKFWMIKLLGNSHTVTYGKIGSEGRASTKEFDSAEEAQKSAAKLIASKKKKGYTASARTDAKPAAQLTNDEAVEKYGLADRYVGNIRFAKVIVFEGDVEIYGDVNKNTVESLFFDGEREPTDELVIIDGNLTVHGSLDLTEYYPCLLVLGDLHCDFVTSVNSYKEVTGDAYITTAFIGNYNHGQMVVEGTTHVPLILNSDHGCTMTPNLKTVCINYCGYHDDFFKYDYYVDELKNLFPDEFFEWFDEDDDEDFDFEWWSLAATLKSGASPFLEGAAPDLLSAEEIRAIASGDAPAGEAPASNPKPTTMSPAEAKEAFEAFRAEPALTFLSMCGDATVYRGNVTSDVSDILDLALTLGEQGTPIVIDGDLTLTADSVEWGSESECNLLLVTGDLRVNHLVMSEVGDITVQGDLHAKTLVGMYGDNGGSLNVAGDAQVEVLVATTYFCFGFGGNVQAKHIIGDTTYATDFTEDYISTASINLFVPEMIEGGEFSAWKLFEARVAGKEVFVNNGQALEGAYEQEW
;
A
#
# COMPACT_ATOMS: atom_id res chain seq x y z
N MET A 1 3.26 21.19 -5.32
CA MET A 1 2.81 22.24 -4.37
C MET A 1 2.00 23.25 -5.13
N THR A 2 0.74 23.46 -4.73
CA THR A 2 -0.12 24.51 -5.26
C THR A 2 -0.71 25.30 -4.11
N HIS A 3 -0.83 26.62 -4.23
CA HIS A 3 -1.48 27.46 -3.24
C HIS A 3 -2.47 28.41 -3.89
N TYR A 4 -3.71 28.40 -3.40
CA TYR A 4 -4.77 29.30 -3.79
C TYR A 4 -5.07 30.29 -2.66
N LEU A 5 -5.17 31.58 -3.00
CA LEU A 5 -5.48 32.65 -2.07
C LEU A 5 -6.51 33.61 -2.68
N GLU A 6 -7.36 34.17 -1.84
CA GLU A 6 -8.37 35.15 -2.22
C GLU A 6 -8.19 36.47 -1.47
N TYR A 7 -8.63 37.55 -2.11
CA TYR A 7 -8.70 38.87 -1.51
C TYR A 7 -10.05 39.48 -1.85
N VAL A 8 -10.85 39.73 -0.81
CA VAL A 8 -12.17 40.34 -0.92
C VAL A 8 -12.21 41.61 -0.07
N ASP A 9 -12.59 42.73 -0.69
CA ASP A 9 -12.95 44.00 -0.06
C ASP A 9 -14.26 44.53 -0.67
N ASP A 10 -14.74 45.69 -0.23
CA ASP A 10 -15.99 46.31 -0.70
C ASP A 10 -16.08 46.52 -2.23
N THR A 11 -14.94 46.53 -2.93
CA THR A 11 -14.82 46.88 -4.36
C THR A 11 -14.07 45.83 -5.20
N SER A 12 -13.44 44.86 -4.57
CA SER A 12 -12.53 43.90 -5.20
C SER A 12 -12.81 42.49 -4.70
N ALA A 13 -13.00 41.56 -5.64
CA ALA A 13 -12.98 40.13 -5.40
C ALA A 13 -11.96 39.50 -6.34
N LYS A 14 -10.77 39.16 -5.82
CA LYS A 14 -9.60 38.73 -6.59
C LYS A 14 -9.07 37.40 -6.09
N PHE A 15 -8.57 36.58 -7.00
CA PHE A 15 -7.82 35.38 -6.65
C PHE A 15 -6.38 35.49 -7.11
N TRP A 16 -5.52 34.74 -6.43
CA TRP A 16 -4.13 34.52 -6.78
C TRP A 16 -3.77 33.08 -6.45
N MET A 17 -3.18 32.41 -7.42
CA MET A 17 -2.74 31.02 -7.31
C MET A 17 -1.29 30.92 -7.74
N ILE A 18 -0.54 30.03 -7.11
CA ILE A 18 0.79 29.63 -7.56
C ILE A 18 0.89 28.12 -7.58
N LYS A 19 1.35 27.56 -8.71
CA LYS A 19 1.67 26.14 -8.89
C LYS A 19 3.17 26.01 -9.09
N LEU A 20 3.83 25.24 -8.22
CA LEU A 20 5.25 24.92 -8.29
C LEU A 20 5.42 23.54 -8.90
N LEU A 21 6.24 23.44 -9.96
CA LEU A 21 6.55 22.19 -10.66
C LEU A 21 8.05 22.19 -11.02
N GLY A 22 8.81 21.28 -10.40
CA GLY A 22 10.25 21.19 -10.57
C GLY A 22 10.96 22.52 -10.29
N ASN A 23 11.75 23.00 -11.26
CA ASN A 23 12.48 24.27 -11.21
C ASN A 23 11.67 25.47 -11.73
N SER A 24 10.34 25.37 -11.82
CA SER A 24 9.49 26.45 -12.32
C SER A 24 8.28 26.70 -11.42
N HIS A 25 7.76 27.93 -11.43
CA HIS A 25 6.45 28.22 -10.87
C HIS A 25 5.57 29.00 -11.84
N THR A 26 4.28 28.67 -11.86
CA THR A 26 3.26 29.40 -12.61
C THR A 26 2.35 30.14 -11.64
N VAL A 27 2.24 31.45 -11.83
CA VAL A 27 1.32 32.30 -11.06
C VAL A 27 0.11 32.62 -11.92
N THR A 28 -1.09 32.32 -11.41
CA THR A 28 -2.37 32.65 -12.04
C THR A 28 -3.13 33.64 -11.16
N TYR A 29 -3.66 34.72 -11.74
CA TYR A 29 -4.39 35.72 -10.95
C TYR A 29 -5.50 36.39 -11.76
N GLY A 30 -6.56 36.80 -11.08
CA GLY A 30 -7.72 37.38 -11.75
C GLY A 30 -8.81 37.83 -10.79
N LYS A 31 -10.00 38.10 -11.35
CA LYS A 31 -11.22 38.25 -10.55
C LYS A 31 -11.73 36.85 -10.19
N ILE A 32 -12.28 36.69 -8.99
CA ILE A 32 -12.93 35.42 -8.59
C ILE A 32 -14.01 35.07 -9.62
N GLY A 33 -14.08 33.80 -10.03
CA GLY A 33 -14.98 33.32 -11.09
C GLY A 33 -14.52 33.57 -12.53
N SER A 34 -13.28 34.03 -12.76
CA SER A 34 -12.69 34.14 -14.10
C SER A 34 -11.49 33.22 -14.27
N GLU A 35 -11.14 32.89 -15.52
CA GLU A 35 -9.92 32.13 -15.85
C GLU A 35 -8.63 32.83 -15.38
N GLY A 36 -8.66 34.17 -15.29
CA GLY A 36 -7.52 34.97 -14.87
C GLY A 36 -6.41 35.05 -15.93
N ARG A 37 -5.18 35.33 -15.49
CA ARG A 37 -3.98 35.38 -16.32
C ARG A 37 -2.86 34.60 -15.66
N ALA A 38 -2.21 33.73 -16.43
CA ALA A 38 -1.08 32.94 -15.99
C ALA A 38 0.26 33.56 -16.43
N SER A 39 1.29 33.40 -15.60
CA SER A 39 2.67 33.76 -15.89
C SER A 39 3.61 32.73 -15.27
N THR A 40 4.41 32.08 -16.10
CA THR A 40 5.42 31.11 -15.68
C THR A 40 6.78 31.77 -15.52
N LYS A 41 7.54 31.33 -14.52
CA LYS A 41 8.93 31.70 -14.31
C LYS A 41 9.74 30.44 -14.01
N GLU A 42 10.84 30.28 -14.75
CA GLU A 42 11.82 29.22 -14.56
C GLU A 42 13.00 29.71 -13.71
N PHE A 43 13.66 28.76 -13.05
CA PHE A 43 14.79 28.95 -12.15
C PHE A 43 15.86 27.91 -12.43
N ASP A 44 17.06 28.14 -11.89
CA ASP A 44 18.20 27.25 -12.10
C ASP A 44 18.05 25.95 -11.28
N SER A 45 17.24 25.94 -10.21
CA SER A 45 16.94 24.76 -9.40
C SER A 45 15.54 24.76 -8.80
N ALA A 46 15.07 23.58 -8.36
CA ALA A 46 13.81 23.42 -7.63
C ALA A 46 13.80 24.22 -6.31
N GLU A 47 14.93 24.24 -5.60
CA GLU A 47 15.08 24.98 -4.33
C GLU A 47 14.93 26.49 -4.51
N GLU A 48 15.44 27.04 -5.62
CA GLU A 48 15.26 28.46 -5.95
C GLU A 48 13.81 28.79 -6.29
N ALA A 49 13.15 27.92 -7.07
CA ALA A 49 11.75 28.06 -7.40
C ALA A 49 10.87 28.02 -6.12
N GLN A 50 11.16 27.10 -5.19
CA GLN A 50 10.48 27.00 -3.90
C GLN A 50 10.69 28.24 -3.03
N LYS A 51 11.94 28.74 -2.91
CA LYS A 51 12.24 29.99 -2.17
C LYS A 51 11.54 31.20 -2.77
N SER A 52 11.44 31.27 -4.10
CA SER A 52 10.70 32.33 -4.80
C SER A 52 9.20 32.25 -4.52
N ALA A 53 8.61 31.05 -4.65
CA ALA A 53 7.19 30.80 -4.38
C ALA A 53 6.83 31.18 -2.94
N ALA A 54 7.60 30.72 -1.95
CA ALA A 54 7.40 31.05 -0.53
C ALA A 54 7.40 32.56 -0.26
N LYS A 55 8.34 33.31 -0.88
CA LYS A 55 8.38 34.78 -0.79
C LYS A 55 7.13 35.44 -1.37
N LEU A 56 6.64 34.95 -2.52
CA LEU A 56 5.44 35.48 -3.16
C LEU A 56 4.19 35.23 -2.31
N ILE A 57 4.05 34.02 -1.76
CA ILE A 57 2.94 33.65 -0.86
C ILE A 57 2.95 34.55 0.38
N ALA A 58 4.10 34.69 1.05
CA ALA A 58 4.23 35.56 2.22
C ALA A 58 3.90 37.04 1.90
N SER A 59 4.34 37.52 0.72
CA SER A 59 4.01 38.87 0.24
C SER A 59 2.51 39.06 0.02
N LYS A 60 1.82 38.05 -0.52
CA LYS A 60 0.37 38.09 -0.76
C LYS A 60 -0.41 38.06 0.55
N LYS A 61 -0.04 37.17 1.48
CA LYS A 61 -0.64 37.13 2.83
C LYS A 61 -0.50 38.48 3.55
N LYS A 62 0.69 39.11 3.49
CA LYS A 62 0.90 40.46 4.06
C LYS A 62 0.02 41.56 3.42
N LYS A 63 -0.45 41.36 2.18
CA LYS A 63 -1.36 42.26 1.47
C LYS A 63 -2.84 41.96 1.76
N GLY A 64 -3.14 41.07 2.71
CA GLY A 64 -4.49 40.71 3.13
C GLY A 64 -5.13 39.58 2.33
N TYR A 65 -4.37 38.88 1.47
CA TYR A 65 -4.89 37.66 0.85
C TYR A 65 -4.99 36.53 1.88
N THR A 66 -6.12 35.82 1.91
CA THR A 66 -6.39 34.71 2.82
C THR A 66 -6.41 33.38 2.09
N ALA A 67 -6.12 32.29 2.80
CA ALA A 67 -6.32 30.95 2.26
C ALA A 67 -7.82 30.73 1.99
N SER A 68 -8.10 30.07 0.87
CA SER A 68 -9.43 29.68 0.40
C SER A 68 -9.26 28.44 -0.46
N ALA A 69 -10.32 27.94 -1.07
CA ALA A 69 -10.24 26.88 -2.05
C ALA A 69 -11.05 27.21 -3.31
N ARG A 70 -10.66 26.61 -4.42
CA ARG A 70 -11.36 26.73 -5.70
C ARG A 70 -11.41 25.39 -6.40
N THR A 71 -12.57 25.09 -6.96
CA THR A 71 -12.72 24.09 -8.03
C THR A 71 -13.39 24.75 -9.23
N ASP A 72 -13.04 24.29 -10.42
CA ASP A 72 -13.74 24.68 -11.65
C ASP A 72 -14.89 23.70 -11.98
N ALA A 73 -14.94 22.56 -11.29
CA ALA A 73 -16.03 21.60 -11.41
C ALA A 73 -17.31 22.16 -10.77
N LYS A 74 -18.46 21.74 -11.29
CA LYS A 74 -19.77 22.11 -10.76
C LYS A 74 -20.59 20.85 -10.49
N PRO A 75 -21.47 20.87 -9.48
CA PRO A 75 -22.44 19.80 -9.28
C PRO A 75 -23.18 19.51 -10.58
N ALA A 76 -23.10 18.27 -11.06
CA ALA A 76 -23.79 17.82 -12.25
C ALA A 76 -25.25 17.46 -11.93
N ALA A 77 -25.49 16.92 -10.74
CA ALA A 77 -26.82 16.53 -10.29
C ALA A 77 -26.95 16.62 -8.76
N GLN A 78 -28.20 16.76 -8.32
CA GLN A 78 -28.62 16.46 -6.96
C GLN A 78 -29.58 15.28 -7.02
N LEU A 79 -29.26 14.20 -6.30
CA LEU A 79 -30.04 12.96 -6.29
C LEU A 79 -30.70 12.75 -4.92
N THR A 80 -31.76 11.95 -4.91
CA THR A 80 -32.23 11.27 -3.71
C THR A 80 -31.31 10.08 -3.38
N ASN A 81 -31.38 9.54 -2.14
CA ASN A 81 -30.62 8.33 -1.80
C ASN A 81 -30.93 7.17 -2.72
N ASP A 82 -32.20 6.89 -3.00
CA ASP A 82 -32.59 5.71 -3.77
C ASP A 82 -32.09 5.82 -5.21
N GLU A 83 -32.14 7.02 -5.81
CA GLU A 83 -31.53 7.27 -7.13
C GLU A 83 -30.01 7.10 -7.11
N ALA A 84 -29.33 7.54 -6.06
CA ALA A 84 -27.88 7.36 -5.92
C ALA A 84 -27.51 5.88 -5.75
N VAL A 85 -28.25 5.14 -4.92
CA VAL A 85 -28.06 3.70 -4.71
C VAL A 85 -28.27 2.92 -6.00
N GLU A 86 -29.31 3.23 -6.77
CA GLU A 86 -29.59 2.58 -8.05
C GLU A 86 -28.53 2.96 -9.11
N LYS A 87 -28.22 4.26 -9.26
CA LYS A 87 -27.30 4.74 -10.30
C LYS A 87 -25.87 4.23 -10.11
N TYR A 88 -25.39 4.21 -8.86
CA TYR A 88 -23.99 3.88 -8.54
C TYR A 88 -23.81 2.51 -7.91
N GLY A 89 -24.86 1.69 -7.81
CA GLY A 89 -24.78 0.33 -7.28
C GLY A 89 -24.34 0.27 -5.82
N LEU A 90 -24.83 1.18 -4.97
CA LEU A 90 -24.34 1.35 -3.59
C LEU A 90 -24.98 0.38 -2.59
N ALA A 91 -25.88 -0.51 -3.02
CA ALA A 91 -26.70 -1.33 -2.13
C ALA A 91 -25.87 -2.25 -1.21
N ASP A 92 -24.73 -2.74 -1.70
CA ASP A 92 -23.83 -3.62 -0.96
C ASP A 92 -22.72 -2.85 -0.20
N ARG A 93 -22.70 -1.51 -0.30
CA ARG A 93 -21.72 -0.64 0.37
C ARG A 93 -22.31 -0.05 1.65
N TYR A 94 -21.46 0.25 2.63
CA TYR A 94 -21.90 0.90 3.87
C TYR A 94 -22.56 2.26 3.60
N VAL A 95 -21.98 3.06 2.69
CA VAL A 95 -22.54 4.36 2.30
C VAL A 95 -23.97 4.28 1.78
N GLY A 96 -24.35 3.21 1.07
CA GLY A 96 -25.71 3.01 0.56
C GLY A 96 -26.74 2.70 1.65
N ASN A 97 -26.28 2.29 2.84
CA ASN A 97 -27.13 2.05 4.01
C ASN A 97 -27.38 3.30 4.86
N ILE A 98 -26.63 4.38 4.62
CA ILE A 98 -26.84 5.68 5.26
C ILE A 98 -27.92 6.45 4.50
N ARG A 99 -28.79 7.16 5.22
CA ARG A 99 -29.84 8.00 4.62
C ARG A 99 -29.42 9.47 4.65
N PHE A 100 -29.07 9.99 3.49
CA PHE A 100 -28.71 11.40 3.30
C PHE A 100 -29.92 12.27 2.91
N ALA A 101 -30.09 13.42 3.53
CA ALA A 101 -31.07 14.42 3.10
C ALA A 101 -30.75 14.98 1.71
N LYS A 102 -29.47 15.03 1.32
CA LYS A 102 -29.01 15.60 0.05
C LYS A 102 -27.79 14.83 -0.48
N VAL A 103 -27.89 14.33 -1.72
CA VAL A 103 -26.76 13.71 -2.43
C VAL A 103 -26.36 14.62 -3.58
N ILE A 104 -25.12 15.08 -3.59
CA ILE A 104 -24.55 15.94 -4.62
C ILE A 104 -23.56 15.14 -5.45
N VAL A 105 -23.69 15.21 -6.77
CA VAL A 105 -22.86 14.47 -7.71
C VAL A 105 -22.01 15.43 -8.53
N PHE A 106 -20.72 15.15 -8.61
CA PHE A 106 -19.81 15.68 -9.61
C PHE A 106 -19.50 14.55 -10.61
N GLU A 107 -19.68 14.83 -11.90
CA GLU A 107 -19.36 13.86 -12.97
C GLU A 107 -17.95 14.12 -13.52
N GLY A 108 -17.15 13.06 -13.61
CA GLY A 108 -15.76 13.11 -14.06
C GLY A 108 -14.78 13.56 -12.97
N ASP A 109 -13.53 13.75 -13.39
CA ASP A 109 -12.44 14.12 -12.49
C ASP A 109 -12.62 15.53 -11.93
N VAL A 110 -12.41 15.68 -10.62
CA VAL A 110 -12.52 16.94 -9.90
C VAL A 110 -11.16 17.36 -9.36
N GLU A 111 -10.72 18.56 -9.73
CA GLU A 111 -9.52 19.20 -9.18
C GLU A 111 -9.93 20.36 -8.26
N ILE A 112 -9.38 20.37 -7.05
CA ILE A 112 -9.59 21.38 -6.01
C ILE A 112 -8.24 21.98 -5.64
N TYR A 113 -8.17 23.31 -5.70
CA TYR A 113 -7.00 24.09 -5.33
C TYR A 113 -7.18 24.71 -3.95
N GLY A 114 -6.55 24.13 -2.93
CA GLY A 114 -6.67 24.55 -1.53
C GLY A 114 -7.35 23.49 -0.65
N ASP A 115 -7.38 23.76 0.65
CA ASP A 115 -7.91 22.81 1.64
C ASP A 115 -9.43 22.67 1.54
N VAL A 116 -9.92 21.43 1.59
CA VAL A 116 -11.33 21.09 1.77
C VAL A 116 -11.58 21.00 3.28
N ASN A 117 -12.26 22.00 3.84
CA ASN A 117 -12.54 22.06 5.27
C ASN A 117 -13.83 22.84 5.53
N LYS A 118 -14.13 23.08 6.81
CA LYS A 118 -15.32 23.80 7.26
C LYS A 118 -15.61 25.13 6.57
N ASN A 119 -14.58 25.85 6.15
CA ASN A 119 -14.72 27.19 5.58
C ASN A 119 -14.89 27.15 4.06
N THR A 120 -14.55 26.05 3.39
CA THR A 120 -14.47 25.98 1.93
C THR A 120 -15.51 25.04 1.33
N VAL A 121 -15.91 24.00 2.08
CA VAL A 121 -16.88 22.96 1.67
C VAL A 121 -18.17 23.50 1.05
N GLU A 122 -18.78 24.54 1.62
CA GLU A 122 -20.01 25.16 1.11
C GLU A 122 -19.82 25.75 -0.29
N SER A 123 -18.73 26.50 -0.49
CA SER A 123 -18.41 27.10 -1.78
C SER A 123 -17.95 26.07 -2.83
N LEU A 124 -17.32 24.98 -2.39
CA LEU A 124 -16.78 23.95 -3.28
C LEU A 124 -17.86 23.00 -3.78
N PHE A 125 -18.71 22.50 -2.89
CA PHE A 125 -19.64 21.41 -3.21
C PHE A 125 -21.10 21.86 -3.34
N PHE A 126 -21.46 23.02 -2.80
CA PHE A 126 -22.86 23.43 -2.69
C PHE A 126 -23.14 24.80 -3.35
N ASP A 127 -22.24 25.25 -4.23
CA ASP A 127 -22.34 26.53 -4.94
C ASP A 127 -22.56 27.76 -4.03
N GLY A 128 -22.12 27.67 -2.77
CA GLY A 128 -22.29 28.75 -1.79
C GLY A 128 -23.66 28.79 -1.10
N GLU A 129 -24.51 27.78 -1.32
CA GLU A 129 -25.82 27.65 -0.68
C GLU A 129 -25.93 26.30 0.04
N ARG A 130 -25.46 26.27 1.30
CA ARG A 130 -25.52 25.06 2.14
C ARG A 130 -26.34 25.29 3.40
N GLU A 131 -27.35 24.44 3.60
CA GLU A 131 -27.98 24.23 4.90
C GLU A 131 -27.49 22.86 5.41
N PRO A 132 -26.50 22.81 6.33
CA PRO A 132 -25.87 21.56 6.71
C PRO A 132 -26.90 20.55 7.23
N THR A 133 -27.02 19.43 6.52
CA THR A 133 -27.86 18.27 6.84
C THR A 133 -27.03 16.99 6.66
N ASP A 134 -27.65 15.82 6.76
CA ASP A 134 -27.00 14.56 6.37
C ASP A 134 -26.75 14.59 4.86
N GLU A 135 -25.51 14.85 4.45
CA GLU A 135 -25.15 15.09 3.05
C GLU A 135 -24.11 14.07 2.58
N LEU A 136 -24.23 13.67 1.31
CA LEU A 136 -23.24 12.88 0.59
C LEU A 136 -22.77 13.66 -0.64
N VAL A 137 -21.46 13.74 -0.83
CA VAL A 137 -20.85 14.19 -2.07
C VAL A 137 -20.28 12.96 -2.79
N ILE A 138 -20.70 12.74 -4.02
CA ILE A 138 -20.18 11.70 -4.91
C ILE A 138 -19.33 12.37 -5.99
N ILE A 139 -18.09 11.94 -6.12
CA ILE A 139 -17.22 12.24 -7.25
C ILE A 139 -17.22 10.99 -8.14
N ASP A 140 -17.89 11.06 -9.29
CA ASP A 140 -17.94 10.00 -10.29
C ASP A 140 -16.70 10.09 -11.20
N GLY A 141 -15.54 9.84 -10.60
CA GLY A 141 -14.21 10.02 -11.17
C GLY A 141 -13.14 10.19 -10.10
N ASN A 142 -11.97 10.69 -10.49
CA ASN A 142 -10.86 10.95 -9.57
C ASN A 142 -11.04 12.28 -8.82
N LEU A 143 -10.58 12.36 -7.57
CA LEU A 143 -10.55 13.59 -6.79
C LEU A 143 -9.11 14.01 -6.50
N THR A 144 -8.69 15.15 -7.02
CA THR A 144 -7.39 15.77 -6.69
C THR A 144 -7.59 17.02 -5.84
N VAL A 145 -7.13 16.99 -4.59
CA VAL A 145 -7.09 18.15 -3.68
C VAL A 145 -5.64 18.60 -3.52
N HIS A 146 -5.30 19.77 -4.05
CA HIS A 146 -4.00 20.41 -3.79
C HIS A 146 -4.00 21.08 -2.41
N GLY A 147 -4.13 20.26 -1.38
CA GLY A 147 -4.27 20.65 0.02
C GLY A 147 -4.80 19.51 0.88
N SER A 148 -5.31 19.86 2.05
CA SER A 148 -5.85 18.91 3.04
C SER A 148 -7.31 18.57 2.76
N LEU A 149 -7.69 17.32 2.98
CA LEU A 149 -9.07 16.86 3.05
C LEU A 149 -9.49 16.69 4.51
N ASP A 150 -10.14 17.72 5.06
CA ASP A 150 -10.53 17.84 6.47
C ASP A 150 -12.05 17.92 6.63
N LEU A 151 -12.73 16.81 6.34
CA LEU A 151 -14.18 16.67 6.53
C LEU A 151 -14.44 15.91 7.85
N THR A 152 -14.38 16.59 9.00
CA THR A 152 -14.46 15.92 10.32
C THR A 152 -15.89 15.81 10.88
N GLU A 153 -16.42 16.85 11.54
CA GLU A 153 -17.61 16.72 12.41
C GLU A 153 -18.96 17.14 11.78
N TYR A 154 -18.99 17.95 10.70
CA TYR A 154 -20.23 18.54 10.16
C TYR A 154 -20.19 18.79 8.64
N TYR A 155 -19.39 18.02 7.93
CA TYR A 155 -19.09 18.21 6.51
C TYR A 155 -19.34 16.88 5.79
N PRO A 156 -19.87 16.93 4.56
CA PRO A 156 -20.61 15.81 3.99
C PRO A 156 -19.77 14.53 4.00
N CYS A 157 -20.46 13.39 4.06
CA CYS A 157 -19.83 12.14 3.70
C CYS A 157 -19.34 12.24 2.25
N LEU A 158 -18.27 11.53 1.93
CA LEU A 158 -17.61 11.63 0.63
C LEU A 158 -17.46 10.24 0.02
N LEU A 159 -17.87 10.10 -1.24
CA LEU A 159 -17.61 8.93 -2.05
C LEU A 159 -16.83 9.37 -3.31
N VAL A 160 -15.68 8.77 -3.53
CA VAL A 160 -14.85 8.97 -4.73
C VAL A 160 -14.82 7.64 -5.49
N LEU A 161 -15.42 7.60 -6.68
CA LEU A 161 -15.52 6.39 -7.53
C LEU A 161 -14.26 6.18 -8.40
N GLY A 162 -13.12 6.67 -7.94
CA GLY A 162 -11.81 6.61 -8.58
C GLY A 162 -10.72 6.88 -7.55
N ASP A 163 -9.60 7.46 -7.99
CA ASP A 163 -8.45 7.72 -7.15
C ASP A 163 -8.58 9.04 -6.37
N LEU A 164 -8.03 9.06 -5.15
CA LEU A 164 -7.89 10.26 -4.34
C LEU A 164 -6.44 10.72 -4.34
N HIS A 165 -6.19 11.98 -4.70
CA HIS A 165 -4.89 12.63 -4.49
C HIS A 165 -5.05 13.80 -3.54
N CYS A 166 -4.27 13.84 -2.46
CA CYS A 166 -4.25 15.00 -1.58
C CYS A 166 -2.95 15.16 -0.80
N ASP A 167 -2.77 16.31 -0.16
CA ASP A 167 -1.58 16.52 0.66
C ASP A 167 -1.72 15.85 2.04
N PHE A 168 -2.93 15.85 2.62
CA PHE A 168 -3.19 15.40 4.00
C PHE A 168 -4.66 15.00 4.16
N VAL A 169 -4.96 14.01 5.00
CA VAL A 169 -6.35 13.63 5.35
C VAL A 169 -6.56 13.62 6.86
N THR A 170 -7.65 14.24 7.32
CA THR A 170 -8.21 13.97 8.66
C THR A 170 -9.56 13.29 8.56
N SER A 171 -9.78 12.28 9.39
CA SER A 171 -11.04 11.56 9.49
C SER A 171 -11.47 11.39 10.94
N VAL A 172 -12.73 11.76 11.23
CA VAL A 172 -13.29 11.78 12.58
C VAL A 172 -14.73 11.24 12.61
N ASN A 173 -15.76 12.06 12.46
CA ASN A 173 -17.17 11.61 12.57
C ASN A 173 -17.85 11.34 11.23
N SER A 174 -17.21 11.67 10.10
CA SER A 174 -17.80 11.49 8.77
C SER A 174 -17.33 10.20 8.12
N TYR A 175 -18.18 9.66 7.24
CA TYR A 175 -17.84 8.54 6.37
C TYR A 175 -17.18 9.04 5.08
N LYS A 176 -16.06 8.42 4.71
CA LYS A 176 -15.35 8.66 3.45
C LYS A 176 -15.02 7.34 2.80
N GLU A 177 -15.21 7.26 1.49
CA GLU A 177 -14.93 6.05 0.72
C GLU A 177 -14.28 6.41 -0.61
N VAL A 178 -13.20 5.71 -0.94
CA VAL A 178 -12.44 5.82 -2.20
C VAL A 178 -12.39 4.44 -2.81
N THR A 179 -12.88 4.27 -4.03
CA THR A 179 -12.92 2.96 -4.71
C THR A 179 -11.64 2.63 -5.46
N GLY A 180 -10.79 3.62 -5.72
CA GLY A 180 -9.46 3.47 -6.29
C GLY A 180 -8.35 3.58 -5.24
N ASP A 181 -7.19 4.05 -5.67
CA ASP A 181 -6.03 4.28 -4.82
C ASP A 181 -6.09 5.64 -4.13
N ALA A 182 -5.43 5.77 -2.97
CA ALA A 182 -5.26 7.04 -2.27
C ALA A 182 -3.78 7.45 -2.24
N TYR A 183 -3.48 8.63 -2.78
CA TYR A 183 -2.14 9.21 -2.83
C TYR A 183 -2.08 10.44 -1.92
N ILE A 184 -1.64 10.22 -0.67
CA ILE A 184 -1.65 11.21 0.40
C ILE A 184 -0.20 11.61 0.71
N THR A 185 0.25 12.80 0.32
CA THR A 185 1.70 13.09 0.33
C THR A 185 2.32 13.38 1.70
N THR A 186 1.51 13.53 2.76
CA THR A 186 1.99 13.91 4.11
C THR A 186 1.59 12.89 5.16
N ALA A 187 0.30 12.79 5.49
CA ALA A 187 -0.20 11.85 6.49
C ALA A 187 -1.73 11.69 6.41
N PHE A 188 -2.21 10.57 6.95
CA PHE A 188 -3.59 10.34 7.32
C PHE A 188 -3.70 10.30 8.85
N ILE A 189 -4.70 10.99 9.41
CA ILE A 189 -5.06 10.90 10.83
C ILE A 189 -6.52 10.48 10.96
N GLY A 190 -6.74 9.30 11.52
CA GLY A 190 -8.03 8.81 11.98
C GLY A 190 -8.15 8.97 13.49
N ASN A 191 -9.14 9.74 13.95
CA ASN A 191 -9.39 9.95 15.38
C ASN A 191 -10.86 9.71 15.68
N TYR A 192 -11.17 9.03 16.79
CA TYR A 192 -12.52 8.85 17.32
C TYR A 192 -13.39 7.92 16.47
N ASN A 193 -14.18 7.07 17.13
CA ASN A 193 -14.76 5.88 16.50
C ASN A 193 -16.14 6.09 15.83
N HIS A 194 -16.54 7.33 15.58
CA HIS A 194 -17.88 7.65 15.06
C HIS A 194 -17.94 7.85 13.53
N GLY A 195 -16.80 7.84 12.84
CA GLY A 195 -16.72 7.90 11.39
C GLY A 195 -15.88 6.76 10.84
N GLN A 196 -15.68 6.77 9.52
CA GLN A 196 -14.90 5.74 8.84
C GLN A 196 -14.20 6.31 7.61
N MET A 197 -12.98 5.83 7.35
CA MET A 197 -12.29 5.97 6.08
C MET A 197 -12.18 4.60 5.42
N VAL A 198 -12.65 4.49 4.17
CA VAL A 198 -12.51 3.31 3.33
C VAL A 198 -11.70 3.67 2.08
N VAL A 199 -10.68 2.89 1.79
CA VAL A 199 -9.93 2.91 0.52
C VAL A 199 -9.87 1.47 0.03
N GLU A 200 -10.52 1.19 -1.09
CA GLU A 200 -10.56 -0.17 -1.68
C GLU A 200 -9.24 -0.54 -2.35
N GLY A 201 -8.51 0.45 -2.88
CA GLY A 201 -7.18 0.30 -3.46
C GLY A 201 -6.05 0.47 -2.44
N THR A 202 -4.86 0.75 -2.95
CA THR A 202 -3.67 0.98 -2.12
C THR A 202 -3.67 2.40 -1.57
N THR A 203 -3.29 2.54 -0.30
CA THR A 203 -3.08 3.83 0.36
C THR A 203 -1.59 4.16 0.39
N HIS A 204 -1.18 5.03 -0.53
CA HIS A 204 0.16 5.59 -0.60
C HIS A 204 0.25 6.81 0.31
N VAL A 205 0.77 6.58 1.52
CA VAL A 205 0.90 7.61 2.53
C VAL A 205 2.19 7.40 3.31
N PRO A 206 2.92 8.46 3.73
CA PRO A 206 4.11 8.27 4.53
C PRO A 206 3.78 7.79 5.94
N LEU A 207 2.72 8.35 6.53
CA LEU A 207 2.40 8.22 7.94
C LEU A 207 0.89 8.08 8.15
N ILE A 208 0.51 7.02 8.86
CA ILE A 208 -0.84 6.82 9.38
C ILE A 208 -0.78 6.95 10.91
N LEU A 209 -1.65 7.79 11.46
CA LEU A 209 -1.96 7.76 12.89
C LEU A 209 -3.43 7.43 13.06
N ASN A 210 -3.71 6.41 13.86
CA ASN A 210 -5.08 5.97 14.11
C ASN A 210 -5.37 5.84 15.61
N SER A 211 -6.56 6.22 16.02
CA SER A 211 -7.06 6.04 17.38
C SER A 211 -8.51 5.61 17.38
N ASP A 212 -8.70 4.28 17.40
CA ASP A 212 -10.00 3.58 17.36
C ASP A 212 -10.91 4.07 16.21
N HIS A 213 -10.35 4.73 15.19
CA HIS A 213 -11.14 5.28 14.09
C HIS A 213 -11.29 4.22 13.01
N GLY A 214 -12.52 4.01 12.57
CA GLY A 214 -12.87 3.01 11.56
C GLY A 214 -12.03 3.19 10.29
N CYS A 215 -11.10 2.29 10.04
CA CYS A 215 -10.26 2.36 8.86
C CYS A 215 -10.32 1.04 8.11
N THR A 216 -10.62 1.10 6.82
CA THR A 216 -10.53 -0.04 5.92
C THR A 216 -9.68 0.40 4.75
N MET A 217 -8.38 0.23 4.86
CA MET A 217 -7.41 0.69 3.87
C MET A 217 -6.21 -0.25 3.87
N THR A 218 -5.50 -0.31 2.75
CA THR A 218 -4.26 -1.08 2.61
C THR A 218 -3.07 -0.11 2.53
N PRO A 219 -2.37 0.19 3.65
CA PRO A 219 -1.18 1.02 3.63
C PRO A 219 -0.08 0.34 2.82
N ASN A 220 0.78 1.13 2.17
CA ASN A 220 1.94 0.54 1.50
C ASN A 220 3.02 0.10 2.53
N LEU A 221 3.92 -0.80 2.14
CA LEU A 221 4.95 -1.37 3.02
C LEU A 221 5.95 -0.36 3.63
N LYS A 222 6.01 0.85 3.08
CA LYS A 222 6.85 1.95 3.60
C LYS A 222 6.04 2.98 4.40
N THR A 223 4.74 2.75 4.57
CA THR A 223 3.91 3.57 5.45
C THR A 223 4.29 3.23 6.88
N VAL A 224 4.52 4.26 7.69
CA VAL A 224 4.62 4.08 9.13
C VAL A 224 3.23 4.17 9.74
N CYS A 225 2.79 3.14 10.43
CA CYS A 225 1.49 3.04 11.06
C CYS A 225 1.63 3.18 12.58
N ILE A 226 0.94 4.15 13.17
CA ILE A 226 0.96 4.42 14.61
C ILE A 226 -0.45 4.28 15.19
N ASN A 227 -0.63 3.37 16.15
CA ASN A 227 -1.85 3.30 16.96
C ASN A 227 -1.64 4.11 18.23
N TYR A 228 -2.36 5.22 18.37
CA TYR A 228 -2.28 6.07 19.56
C TYR A 228 -3.48 5.93 20.50
N CYS A 229 -4.33 4.91 20.30
CA CYS A 229 -5.41 4.54 21.24
C CYS A 229 -5.04 3.33 22.10
N GLY A 230 -4.34 2.34 21.54
CA GLY A 230 -4.11 1.07 22.19
C GLY A 230 -2.82 0.38 21.78
N TYR A 231 -2.69 -0.87 22.24
CA TYR A 231 -1.51 -1.74 22.10
C TYR A 231 -1.79 -3.01 21.27
N HIS A 232 -2.80 -2.95 20.39
CA HIS A 232 -3.19 -4.06 19.54
C HIS A 232 -3.57 -3.60 18.14
N ASP A 233 -3.52 -4.53 17.19
CA ASP A 233 -3.98 -4.30 15.83
C ASP A 233 -5.51 -4.41 15.80
N ASP A 234 -6.17 -3.42 15.20
CA ASP A 234 -7.62 -3.33 15.05
C ASP A 234 -8.05 -3.30 13.56
N PHE A 235 -7.38 -2.51 12.74
CA PHE A 235 -7.70 -2.29 11.32
C PHE A 235 -6.57 -2.70 10.36
N PHE A 236 -5.32 -2.54 10.80
CA PHE A 236 -4.12 -2.97 10.11
C PHE A 236 -3.01 -3.14 11.13
N LYS A 237 -1.89 -3.72 10.71
CA LYS A 237 -0.70 -3.87 11.55
C LYS A 237 -0.07 -2.50 11.81
N TYR A 238 0.30 -2.23 13.06
CA TYR A 238 1.00 -1.01 13.45
C TYR A 238 2.49 -1.26 13.71
N ASP A 239 3.30 -0.24 13.47
CA ASP A 239 4.73 -0.23 13.78
C ASP A 239 5.00 0.25 15.21
N TYR A 240 4.13 1.12 15.71
CA TYR A 240 4.24 1.74 17.03
C TYR A 240 2.88 1.85 17.71
N TYR A 241 2.90 1.68 19.04
CA TYR A 241 1.71 1.76 19.88
C TYR A 241 1.81 2.89 20.91
N VAL A 242 0.70 3.11 21.63
CA VAL A 242 0.51 4.24 22.55
C VAL A 242 1.62 4.37 23.61
N ASP A 243 2.19 3.26 24.09
CA ASP A 243 3.25 3.23 25.09
C ASP A 243 4.64 3.61 24.54
N GLU A 244 4.82 3.54 23.22
CA GLU A 244 6.08 3.89 22.55
C GLU A 244 6.13 5.35 22.08
N LEU A 245 5.00 6.06 22.08
CA LEU A 245 4.89 7.41 21.51
C LEU A 245 5.85 8.42 22.15
N LYS A 246 6.13 8.30 23.45
CA LYS A 246 7.09 9.17 24.16
C LYS A 246 8.53 9.04 23.64
N ASN A 247 8.85 7.93 22.96
CA ASN A 247 10.15 7.74 22.29
C ASN A 247 10.18 8.34 20.89
N LEU A 248 9.01 8.67 20.33
CA LEU A 248 8.86 9.17 18.96
C LEU A 248 8.59 10.66 18.92
N PHE A 249 7.78 11.18 19.85
CA PHE A 249 7.25 12.54 19.82
C PHE A 249 7.73 13.38 21.02
N PRO A 250 7.96 14.69 20.82
CA PRO A 250 8.19 15.63 21.92
C PRO A 250 7.02 15.70 22.92
N ASP A 251 7.32 15.99 24.18
CA ASP A 251 6.36 16.13 25.28
C ASP A 251 5.18 17.10 24.99
N GLU A 252 5.35 18.06 24.08
CA GLU A 252 4.29 19.02 23.72
C GLU A 252 3.09 18.40 22.97
N PHE A 253 3.21 17.15 22.51
CA PHE A 253 2.11 16.40 21.91
C PHE A 253 1.31 15.55 22.91
N PHE A 254 1.58 15.68 24.20
CA PHE A 254 0.95 14.92 25.27
C PHE A 254 0.22 15.87 26.21
N GLU A 255 -1.11 15.77 26.28
CA GLU A 255 -1.93 16.46 27.28
C GLU A 255 -2.23 15.49 28.43
N TRP A 256 -1.87 15.86 29.66
CA TRP A 256 -1.99 14.98 30.82
C TRP A 256 -3.34 15.15 31.50
N PHE A 257 -4.05 14.04 31.75
CA PHE A 257 -5.33 14.07 32.44
C PHE A 257 -5.19 14.39 33.94
N ASP A 258 -4.09 13.96 34.55
CA ASP A 258 -3.71 14.23 35.93
C ASP A 258 -2.22 14.59 36.00
N GLU A 259 -1.88 15.74 36.60
CA GLU A 259 -0.47 16.16 36.75
C GLU A 259 0.33 15.23 37.70
N ASP A 260 -0.37 14.39 38.46
CA ASP A 260 0.23 13.45 39.42
C ASP A 260 0.35 11.99 38.90
N ASP A 261 -0.14 11.68 37.68
CA ASP A 261 -0.10 10.32 37.09
C ASP A 261 0.50 10.31 35.67
N ASP A 262 1.78 9.97 35.57
CA ASP A 262 2.57 9.94 34.32
C ASP A 262 2.15 8.80 33.34
N GLU A 263 1.07 8.06 33.64
CA GLU A 263 0.57 6.94 32.84
C GLU A 263 -0.71 7.26 32.03
N ASP A 264 -1.43 8.36 32.31
CA ASP A 264 -2.68 8.74 31.61
C ASP A 264 -2.56 10.08 30.85
N PHE A 265 -2.29 10.01 29.54
CA PHE A 265 -2.25 11.17 28.64
C PHE A 265 -3.20 11.02 27.45
N ASP A 266 -3.67 12.16 26.93
CA ASP A 266 -4.29 12.30 25.61
C ASP A 266 -3.22 12.74 24.61
N PHE A 267 -3.22 12.11 23.44
CA PHE A 267 -2.31 12.48 22.36
C PHE A 267 -2.90 13.63 21.54
N GLU A 268 -2.20 14.76 21.51
CA GLU A 268 -2.63 16.04 20.90
C GLU A 268 -2.52 16.02 19.38
N TRP A 269 -3.35 15.17 18.76
CA TRP A 269 -3.38 14.93 17.32
C TRP A 269 -3.62 16.21 16.50
N TRP A 270 -4.31 17.22 17.05
CA TRP A 270 -4.56 18.48 16.36
C TRP A 270 -3.28 19.30 16.17
N SER A 271 -2.44 19.36 17.21
CA SER A 271 -1.13 20.00 17.16
C SER A 271 -0.21 19.24 16.21
N LEU A 272 -0.25 17.91 16.24
CA LEU A 272 0.50 17.06 15.32
C LEU A 272 0.10 17.33 13.85
N ALA A 273 -1.20 17.36 13.56
CA ALA A 273 -1.71 17.66 12.22
C ALA A 273 -1.22 19.04 11.75
N ALA A 274 -1.23 20.05 12.62
CA ALA A 274 -0.72 21.38 12.30
C ALA A 274 0.79 21.38 12.00
N THR A 275 1.59 20.64 12.77
CA THR A 275 3.03 20.47 12.56
C THR A 275 3.32 19.82 11.22
N LEU A 276 2.68 18.70 10.92
CA LEU A 276 2.81 17.98 9.65
C LEU A 276 2.39 18.85 8.45
N LYS A 277 1.24 19.54 8.52
CA LYS A 277 0.76 20.46 7.48
C LYS A 277 1.69 21.66 7.26
N SER A 278 2.50 22.03 8.25
CA SER A 278 3.52 23.07 8.10
C SER A 278 4.79 22.58 7.38
N GLY A 279 4.95 21.26 7.21
CA GLY A 279 6.13 20.61 6.68
C GLY A 279 7.25 20.40 7.70
N ALA A 280 6.98 20.63 8.99
CA ALA A 280 7.91 20.33 10.07
C ALA A 280 7.81 18.85 10.47
N SER A 281 8.94 18.25 10.84
CA SER A 281 8.95 16.90 11.43
C SER A 281 8.33 16.96 12.82
N PRO A 282 7.34 16.09 13.14
CA PRO A 282 6.82 15.98 14.49
C PRO A 282 7.68 15.08 15.40
N PHE A 283 8.63 14.34 14.83
CA PHE A 283 9.42 13.36 15.58
C PHE A 283 10.60 13.98 16.33
N LEU A 284 10.98 13.34 17.44
CA LEU A 284 12.23 13.59 18.14
C LEU A 284 13.44 13.37 17.20
N GLU A 285 14.51 14.12 17.46
CA GLU A 285 15.75 13.98 16.69
C GLU A 285 16.30 12.55 16.80
N GLY A 286 16.47 11.87 15.67
CA GLY A 286 16.94 10.48 15.60
C GLY A 286 15.85 9.42 15.80
N ALA A 287 14.62 9.80 16.12
CA ALA A 287 13.46 8.90 16.21
C ALA A 287 12.60 8.89 14.94
N ALA A 288 12.90 9.76 13.96
CA ALA A 288 12.15 9.84 12.71
C ALA A 288 12.29 8.53 11.91
N PRO A 289 11.19 7.82 11.65
CA PRO A 289 11.22 6.60 10.86
C PRO A 289 11.47 6.90 9.37
N ASP A 290 11.83 5.88 8.59
CA ASP A 290 12.06 6.03 7.15
C ASP A 290 10.72 6.16 6.43
N LEU A 291 10.34 7.40 6.14
CA LEU A 291 9.05 7.75 5.54
C LEU A 291 9.19 7.89 4.03
N LEU A 292 8.16 7.49 3.28
CA LEU A 292 8.01 7.91 1.89
C LEU A 292 8.08 9.43 1.75
N SER A 293 8.85 9.90 0.79
CA SER A 293 8.82 11.30 0.39
C SER A 293 7.59 11.61 -0.46
N ALA A 294 7.16 12.88 -0.43
CA ALA A 294 6.13 13.38 -1.32
C ALA A 294 6.51 13.25 -2.81
N GLU A 295 7.81 13.17 -3.13
CA GLU A 295 8.30 12.93 -4.49
C GLU A 295 8.11 11.46 -4.90
N GLU A 296 8.42 10.51 -4.02
CA GLU A 296 8.14 9.09 -4.24
C GLU A 296 6.65 8.84 -4.47
N ILE A 297 5.79 9.41 -3.63
CA ILE A 297 4.33 9.24 -3.78
C ILE A 297 3.84 9.83 -5.11
N ARG A 298 4.36 10.99 -5.52
CA ARG A 298 4.02 11.57 -6.82
C ARG A 298 4.56 10.76 -7.99
N ALA A 299 5.73 10.15 -7.85
CA ALA A 299 6.29 9.25 -8.85
C ALA A 299 5.41 8.01 -9.02
N ILE A 300 4.91 7.43 -7.92
CA ILE A 300 3.93 6.34 -7.95
C ILE A 300 2.65 6.80 -8.68
N ALA A 301 2.08 7.93 -8.26
CA ALA A 301 0.86 8.49 -8.85
C ALA A 301 0.97 8.84 -10.35
N SER A 302 2.18 9.14 -10.84
CA SER A 302 2.44 9.49 -12.25
C SER A 302 2.90 8.30 -13.09
N GLY A 303 3.15 7.14 -12.48
CA GLY A 303 3.78 6.00 -13.14
C GLY A 303 5.26 6.20 -13.47
N ASP A 304 5.91 7.24 -12.94
CA ASP A 304 7.31 7.63 -13.19
C ASP A 304 8.29 7.07 -12.13
N ALA A 305 7.91 6.03 -11.38
CA ALA A 305 8.78 5.40 -10.39
C ALA A 305 10.12 4.93 -11.02
N PRO A 306 11.26 5.03 -10.31
CA PRO A 306 12.53 4.52 -10.81
C PRO A 306 12.37 3.04 -11.17
N ALA A 307 12.82 2.65 -12.37
CA ALA A 307 12.71 1.32 -12.98
C ALA A 307 12.52 0.19 -11.95
N GLY A 308 11.25 -0.15 -11.75
CA GLY A 308 10.69 -1.04 -10.74
C GLY A 308 9.19 -0.81 -10.81
N GLU A 309 8.54 -1.57 -11.67
CA GLU A 309 7.19 -1.38 -12.21
C GLU A 309 6.14 -1.01 -11.15
N ALA A 310 5.35 0.03 -11.43
CA ALA A 310 4.05 0.20 -10.77
C ALA A 310 3.08 -0.87 -11.30
N PRO A 311 2.30 -1.57 -10.46
CA PRO A 311 1.22 -2.42 -10.95
C PRO A 311 0.22 -1.61 -11.77
N ALA A 312 -0.18 -2.14 -12.91
CA ALA A 312 -1.51 -1.88 -13.44
C ALA A 312 -2.54 -2.35 -12.40
N SER A 313 -3.69 -1.69 -12.30
CA SER A 313 -4.79 -2.19 -11.47
C SER A 313 -5.04 -3.67 -11.81
N ASN A 314 -5.00 -4.53 -10.78
CA ASN A 314 -5.10 -5.97 -10.99
C ASN A 314 -6.38 -6.29 -11.78
N PRO A 315 -6.30 -7.19 -12.77
CA PRO A 315 -7.50 -7.64 -13.47
C PRO A 315 -8.50 -8.22 -12.48
N LYS A 316 -9.79 -7.90 -12.66
CA LYS A 316 -10.84 -8.46 -11.81
C LYS A 316 -10.85 -9.99 -11.94
N PRO A 317 -10.87 -10.74 -10.82
CA PRO A 317 -10.90 -12.19 -10.87
C PRO A 317 -12.22 -12.70 -11.47
N THR A 318 -12.15 -13.86 -12.10
CA THR A 318 -13.30 -14.58 -12.66
C THR A 318 -13.21 -16.06 -12.32
N THR A 319 -14.32 -16.79 -12.40
CA THR A 319 -14.32 -18.25 -12.23
C THR A 319 -14.10 -18.96 -13.57
N MET A 320 -13.34 -20.04 -13.54
CA MET A 320 -13.07 -20.93 -14.66
C MET A 320 -13.53 -22.35 -14.34
N SER A 321 -14.06 -23.07 -15.33
CA SER A 321 -14.52 -24.44 -15.12
C SER A 321 -13.37 -25.41 -14.87
N PRO A 322 -13.62 -26.56 -14.21
CA PRO A 322 -12.56 -27.52 -13.88
C PRO A 322 -11.86 -28.08 -15.14
N ALA A 323 -12.58 -28.17 -16.27
CA ALA A 323 -12.01 -28.64 -17.53
C ALA A 323 -11.05 -27.63 -18.16
N GLU A 324 -11.37 -26.34 -18.10
CA GLU A 324 -10.51 -25.26 -18.61
C GLU A 324 -9.27 -25.07 -17.74
N ALA A 325 -9.44 -25.13 -16.41
CA ALA A 325 -8.32 -25.12 -15.48
C ALA A 325 -7.39 -26.32 -15.75
N LYS A 326 -7.96 -27.52 -15.91
CA LYS A 326 -7.20 -28.71 -16.26
C LYS A 326 -6.43 -28.57 -17.57
N GLU A 327 -7.01 -27.99 -18.61
CA GLU A 327 -6.32 -27.74 -19.89
C GLU A 327 -5.13 -26.79 -19.72
N ALA A 328 -5.26 -25.73 -18.91
CA ALA A 328 -4.18 -24.80 -18.61
C ALA A 328 -3.00 -25.46 -17.86
N PHE A 329 -3.29 -26.37 -16.92
CA PHE A 329 -2.27 -27.12 -16.18
C PHE A 329 -1.68 -28.31 -16.98
N GLU A 330 -2.46 -28.99 -17.83
CA GLU A 330 -2.02 -30.13 -18.66
C GLU A 330 -0.94 -29.77 -19.67
N ALA A 331 -0.86 -28.49 -20.08
CA ALA A 331 0.16 -27.99 -21.00
C ALA A 331 1.61 -28.13 -20.46
N PHE A 332 1.79 -28.37 -19.15
CA PHE A 332 3.08 -28.29 -18.47
C PHE A 332 3.74 -29.63 -18.09
N ARG A 333 3.05 -30.77 -18.22
CA ARG A 333 3.63 -32.12 -17.99
C ARG A 333 4.31 -32.34 -16.61
N ALA A 334 3.74 -31.82 -15.52
CA ALA A 334 4.10 -32.24 -14.16
C ALA A 334 3.06 -33.24 -13.62
N GLU A 335 3.43 -34.52 -13.45
CA GLU A 335 2.50 -35.59 -13.01
C GLU A 335 1.88 -35.41 -11.60
N PRO A 336 2.54 -34.78 -10.60
CA PRO A 336 1.95 -34.57 -9.27
C PRO A 336 0.75 -33.61 -9.28
N ALA A 337 0.90 -32.44 -9.91
CA ALA A 337 -0.12 -31.38 -9.92
C ALA A 337 -1.44 -31.83 -10.59
N LEU A 338 -1.34 -32.68 -11.62
CA LEU A 338 -2.50 -33.25 -12.33
C LEU A 338 -3.38 -34.14 -11.46
N THR A 339 -2.79 -34.80 -10.45
CA THR A 339 -3.52 -35.67 -9.54
C THR A 339 -4.40 -34.86 -8.60
N PHE A 340 -3.87 -33.76 -8.06
CA PHE A 340 -4.60 -32.85 -7.16
C PHE A 340 -5.67 -32.03 -7.90
N LEU A 341 -5.40 -31.57 -9.13
CA LEU A 341 -6.42 -30.88 -9.94
C LEU A 341 -7.68 -31.72 -10.18
N SER A 342 -7.54 -33.05 -10.29
CA SER A 342 -8.68 -33.96 -10.46
C SER A 342 -9.58 -34.05 -9.22
N MET A 343 -9.10 -33.55 -8.08
CA MET A 343 -9.80 -33.50 -6.80
C MET A 343 -10.38 -32.11 -6.50
N CYS A 344 -9.96 -31.06 -7.23
CA CYS A 344 -10.40 -29.68 -7.06
C CYS A 344 -11.67 -29.36 -7.89
N GLY A 345 -12.45 -28.38 -7.41
CA GLY A 345 -13.63 -27.84 -8.09
C GLY A 345 -13.30 -26.80 -9.18
N ASP A 346 -14.01 -25.67 -9.16
CA ASP A 346 -13.72 -24.52 -10.03
C ASP A 346 -12.37 -23.88 -9.66
N ALA A 347 -11.85 -23.00 -10.52
CA ALA A 347 -10.61 -22.24 -10.27
C ALA A 347 -10.86 -20.72 -10.31
N THR A 348 -10.10 -19.98 -9.53
CA THR A 348 -10.07 -18.51 -9.56
C THR A 348 -9.02 -18.03 -10.55
N VAL A 349 -9.41 -17.20 -11.51
CA VAL A 349 -8.56 -16.80 -12.63
C VAL A 349 -8.46 -15.29 -12.77
N TYR A 350 -7.22 -14.81 -12.82
CA TYR A 350 -6.84 -13.45 -13.13
C TYR A 350 -6.28 -13.41 -14.56
N ARG A 351 -6.86 -12.59 -15.44
CA ARG A 351 -6.41 -12.46 -16.84
C ARG A 351 -5.61 -11.19 -17.05
N GLY A 352 -4.32 -11.33 -17.32
CA GLY A 352 -3.36 -10.25 -17.37
C GLY A 352 -2.41 -10.28 -16.18
N ASN A 353 -1.47 -9.33 -16.18
CA ASN A 353 -0.44 -9.23 -15.15
C ASN A 353 -1.06 -8.80 -13.82
N VAL A 354 -0.59 -9.41 -12.73
CA VAL A 354 -1.05 -9.19 -11.36
C VAL A 354 0.15 -8.75 -10.52
N THR A 355 -0.01 -7.68 -9.76
CA THR A 355 0.87 -7.40 -8.61
C THR A 355 0.07 -7.15 -7.35
N SER A 356 0.32 -7.95 -6.32
CA SER A 356 -0.56 -8.06 -5.14
C SER A 356 0.22 -8.59 -3.95
N ASP A 357 -0.32 -8.36 -2.75
CA ASP A 357 0.04 -9.20 -1.61
C ASP A 357 -0.52 -10.62 -1.83
N VAL A 358 0.17 -11.62 -1.27
CA VAL A 358 -0.26 -13.01 -1.36
C VAL A 358 -1.53 -13.26 -0.56
N SER A 359 -1.72 -12.55 0.56
CA SER A 359 -2.94 -12.67 1.38
C SER A 359 -4.17 -12.25 0.59
N ASP A 360 -4.06 -11.18 -0.21
CA ASP A 360 -5.18 -10.65 -1.00
C ASP A 360 -5.61 -11.61 -2.11
N ILE A 361 -4.64 -12.30 -2.73
CA ILE A 361 -4.90 -13.33 -3.74
C ILE A 361 -5.61 -14.54 -3.10
N LEU A 362 -5.17 -14.95 -1.91
CA LEU A 362 -5.74 -16.07 -1.17
C LEU A 362 -7.16 -15.75 -0.65
N ASP A 363 -7.35 -14.60 -0.02
CA ASP A 363 -8.64 -14.15 0.53
C ASP A 363 -9.70 -13.96 -0.58
N LEU A 364 -9.28 -13.42 -1.73
CA LEU A 364 -10.18 -13.25 -2.86
C LEU A 364 -10.51 -14.58 -3.54
N ALA A 365 -9.56 -15.51 -3.60
CA ALA A 365 -9.82 -16.88 -4.05
C ALA A 365 -10.80 -17.61 -3.12
N LEU A 366 -10.68 -17.44 -1.80
CA LEU A 366 -11.61 -17.97 -0.81
C LEU A 366 -13.01 -17.32 -0.87
N THR A 367 -13.11 -16.10 -1.40
CA THR A 367 -14.40 -15.41 -1.61
C THR A 367 -15.14 -15.95 -2.83
N LEU A 368 -14.40 -16.34 -3.88
CA LEU A 368 -14.97 -16.82 -5.14
C LEU A 368 -15.10 -18.35 -5.24
N GLY A 369 -14.38 -19.10 -4.41
CA GLY A 369 -14.35 -20.57 -4.38
C GLY A 369 -14.39 -21.14 -2.97
N GLU A 370 -14.33 -22.48 -2.85
CA GLU A 370 -14.19 -23.16 -1.56
C GLU A 370 -12.70 -23.27 -1.17
N GLN A 371 -12.41 -23.65 0.07
CA GLN A 371 -11.05 -23.93 0.55
C GLN A 371 -10.35 -24.96 -0.37
N GLY A 372 -9.14 -24.65 -0.85
CA GLY A 372 -8.41 -25.49 -1.82
C GLY A 372 -8.73 -25.25 -3.30
N THR A 373 -9.37 -24.11 -3.62
CA THR A 373 -9.60 -23.65 -4.99
C THR A 373 -8.27 -23.27 -5.67
N PRO A 374 -7.93 -23.85 -6.84
CA PRO A 374 -6.73 -23.46 -7.58
C PRO A 374 -6.78 -22.00 -8.04
N ILE A 375 -5.61 -21.36 -8.05
CA ILE A 375 -5.42 -19.98 -8.48
C ILE A 375 -4.63 -19.97 -9.78
N VAL A 376 -5.14 -19.26 -10.79
CA VAL A 376 -4.48 -19.10 -12.09
C VAL A 376 -4.26 -17.63 -12.39
N ILE A 377 -3.00 -17.28 -12.64
CA ILE A 377 -2.56 -16.00 -13.20
C ILE A 377 -2.22 -16.22 -14.68
N ASP A 378 -3.13 -15.79 -15.54
CA ASP A 378 -2.96 -15.76 -17.00
C ASP A 378 -2.18 -14.49 -17.40
N GLY A 379 -0.94 -14.38 -16.90
CA GLY A 379 -0.02 -13.26 -17.05
C GLY A 379 1.17 -13.37 -16.08
N ASP A 380 1.90 -12.27 -15.90
CA ASP A 380 2.98 -12.17 -14.91
C ASP A 380 2.41 -11.97 -13.49
N LEU A 381 3.05 -12.56 -12.48
CA LEU A 381 2.75 -12.35 -11.07
C LEU A 381 3.93 -11.68 -10.36
N THR A 382 3.69 -10.54 -9.71
CA THR A 382 4.66 -9.89 -8.82
C THR A 382 4.09 -9.77 -7.41
N LEU A 383 4.63 -10.54 -6.47
CA LEU A 383 4.23 -10.53 -5.07
C LEU A 383 4.92 -9.36 -4.35
N THR A 384 4.13 -8.48 -3.75
CA THR A 384 4.61 -7.25 -3.10
C THR A 384 5.11 -7.49 -1.68
N ALA A 385 4.54 -8.47 -0.99
CA ALA A 385 4.98 -8.90 0.34
C ALA A 385 6.48 -9.20 0.33
N ASP A 386 7.20 -8.68 1.32
CA ASP A 386 8.63 -8.94 1.42
C ASP A 386 8.90 -10.45 1.64
N SER A 387 8.05 -11.10 2.43
CA SER A 387 8.08 -12.54 2.65
C SER A 387 6.72 -13.16 2.37
N VAL A 388 6.73 -14.26 1.62
CA VAL A 388 5.57 -15.06 1.27
C VAL A 388 5.76 -16.46 1.81
N GLU A 389 4.81 -16.91 2.61
CA GLU A 389 4.69 -18.31 3.01
C GLU A 389 3.61 -18.99 2.18
N TRP A 390 3.93 -20.16 1.64
CA TRP A 390 3.02 -20.92 0.79
C TRP A 390 2.99 -22.39 1.21
N GLY A 391 1.84 -22.84 1.72
CA GLY A 391 1.58 -24.25 1.99
C GLY A 391 1.25 -24.62 3.44
N SER A 392 1.31 -23.70 4.39
CA SER A 392 0.80 -23.91 5.76
C SER A 392 -0.66 -23.44 5.87
N GLU A 393 -1.51 -24.33 6.39
CA GLU A 393 -2.97 -24.21 6.57
C GLU A 393 -3.88 -24.55 5.35
N SER A 394 -4.52 -25.72 5.50
CA SER A 394 -5.72 -26.23 4.80
C SER A 394 -5.63 -26.52 3.30
N GLU A 395 -5.78 -27.82 2.98
CA GLU A 395 -6.25 -28.41 1.72
C GLU A 395 -5.85 -27.68 0.41
N CYS A 396 -4.73 -28.10 -0.19
CA CYS A 396 -4.31 -27.87 -1.58
C CYS A 396 -4.36 -26.42 -2.13
N ASN A 397 -3.32 -25.62 -1.87
CA ASN A 397 -3.11 -24.30 -2.49
C ASN A 397 -2.28 -24.43 -3.78
N LEU A 398 -2.95 -24.73 -4.89
CA LEU A 398 -2.36 -24.80 -6.23
C LEU A 398 -2.30 -23.40 -6.86
N LEU A 399 -1.11 -22.94 -7.24
CA LEU A 399 -0.91 -21.69 -7.99
C LEU A 399 -0.27 -21.97 -9.35
N LEU A 400 -0.89 -21.46 -10.41
CA LEU A 400 -0.33 -21.42 -11.76
C LEU A 400 -0.10 -19.99 -12.20
N VAL A 401 1.13 -19.68 -12.62
CA VAL A 401 1.51 -18.43 -13.27
C VAL A 401 1.95 -18.76 -14.70
N THR A 402 1.24 -18.22 -15.70
CA THR A 402 1.56 -18.48 -17.12
C THR A 402 2.67 -17.56 -17.67
N GLY A 403 2.95 -16.44 -16.99
CA GLY A 403 4.09 -15.56 -17.24
C GLY A 403 5.19 -15.75 -16.19
N ASP A 404 5.86 -14.64 -15.84
CA ASP A 404 6.95 -14.61 -14.88
C ASP A 404 6.45 -14.48 -13.43
N LEU A 405 7.18 -15.06 -12.47
CA LEU A 405 6.96 -14.86 -11.04
C LEU A 405 8.08 -14.02 -10.42
N ARG A 406 7.74 -12.92 -9.76
CA ARG A 406 8.67 -12.07 -9.00
C ARG A 406 8.24 -12.01 -7.54
N VAL A 407 9.17 -12.31 -6.63
CA VAL A 407 8.95 -12.30 -5.17
C VAL A 407 10.26 -11.98 -4.45
N ASN A 408 10.26 -11.37 -3.28
CA ASN A 408 11.50 -11.16 -2.53
C ASN A 408 11.92 -12.45 -1.80
N HIS A 409 11.16 -12.86 -0.79
CA HIS A 409 11.43 -14.06 0.00
C HIS A 409 10.24 -15.02 -0.10
N LEU A 410 10.42 -16.19 -0.72
CA LEU A 410 9.38 -17.22 -0.81
C LEU A 410 9.80 -18.45 0.00
N VAL A 411 8.98 -18.82 0.98
CA VAL A 411 9.07 -20.09 1.70
C VAL A 411 7.88 -20.96 1.34
N MET A 412 8.18 -22.19 0.93
CA MET A 412 7.19 -23.20 0.56
C MET A 412 7.33 -24.41 1.49
N SER A 413 6.19 -24.88 2.00
CA SER A 413 6.14 -26.00 2.92
C SER A 413 4.97 -26.95 2.65
N GLU A 414 5.04 -28.16 3.19
CA GLU A 414 3.94 -29.14 3.22
C GLU A 414 3.35 -29.48 1.84
N VAL A 415 2.16 -28.97 1.53
CA VAL A 415 1.38 -29.27 0.31
C VAL A 415 1.41 -28.13 -0.70
N GLY A 416 2.23 -27.09 -0.46
CA GLY A 416 2.32 -25.94 -1.35
C GLY A 416 2.79 -26.34 -2.76
N ASP A 417 1.98 -26.04 -3.78
CA ASP A 417 2.31 -26.38 -5.17
C ASP A 417 2.21 -25.16 -6.08
N ILE A 418 3.36 -24.69 -6.59
CA ILE A 418 3.45 -23.54 -7.49
C ILE A 418 4.05 -23.99 -8.82
N THR A 419 3.40 -23.60 -9.90
CA THR A 419 3.91 -23.77 -11.28
C THR A 419 4.04 -22.42 -11.96
N VAL A 420 5.22 -22.14 -12.51
CA VAL A 420 5.56 -20.93 -13.26
C VAL A 420 5.96 -21.32 -14.69
N GLN A 421 5.26 -20.80 -15.70
CA GLN A 421 5.57 -21.09 -17.10
C GLN A 421 6.65 -20.17 -17.69
N GLY A 422 6.81 -18.96 -17.15
CA GLY A 422 7.90 -18.04 -17.47
C GLY A 422 9.09 -18.20 -16.54
N ASP A 423 9.78 -17.09 -16.27
CA ASP A 423 10.96 -17.02 -15.42
C ASP A 423 10.58 -16.77 -13.94
N LEU A 424 11.42 -17.23 -13.01
CA LEU A 424 11.30 -16.98 -11.58
C LEU A 424 12.41 -16.04 -11.09
N HIS A 425 12.04 -14.96 -10.42
CA HIS A 425 12.98 -14.06 -9.74
C HIS A 425 12.70 -14.03 -8.23
N ALA A 426 13.69 -14.40 -7.43
CA ALA A 426 13.62 -14.35 -5.98
C ALA A 426 14.92 -13.85 -5.33
N LYS A 427 14.86 -13.20 -4.17
CA LYS A 427 16.07 -13.02 -3.33
C LYS A 427 16.33 -14.30 -2.56
N THR A 428 15.32 -14.84 -1.88
CA THR A 428 15.43 -16.09 -1.13
C THR A 428 14.30 -17.01 -1.53
N LEU A 429 14.63 -18.25 -1.87
CA LEU A 429 13.67 -19.30 -2.16
C LEU A 429 13.94 -20.48 -1.24
N VAL A 430 12.93 -20.95 -0.52
CA VAL A 430 13.05 -22.06 0.42
C VAL A 430 11.94 -23.07 0.16
N GLY A 431 12.29 -24.33 -0.02
CA GLY A 431 11.35 -25.46 -0.03
C GLY A 431 11.74 -26.45 1.07
N MET A 432 10.79 -26.76 1.94
CA MET A 432 10.97 -27.68 3.07
C MET A 432 9.69 -28.47 3.38
N TYR A 433 9.78 -29.55 4.16
CA TYR A 433 8.64 -30.36 4.60
C TYR A 433 7.66 -30.80 3.49
N GLY A 434 8.15 -31.13 2.30
CA GLY A 434 7.31 -31.48 1.13
C GLY A 434 6.81 -32.93 1.09
N ASP A 435 6.89 -33.68 2.18
CA ASP A 435 6.51 -35.11 2.25
C ASP A 435 5.02 -35.36 1.93
N ASN A 436 4.21 -34.30 1.98
CA ASN A 436 2.80 -34.31 1.62
C ASN A 436 2.52 -33.88 0.16
N GLY A 437 3.55 -33.69 -0.66
CA GLY A 437 3.41 -33.43 -2.10
C GLY A 437 3.71 -32.01 -2.55
N GLY A 438 4.33 -31.19 -1.71
CA GLY A 438 4.74 -29.83 -2.06
C GLY A 438 5.76 -29.79 -3.19
N SER A 439 5.55 -28.87 -4.14
CA SER A 439 6.38 -28.77 -5.33
C SER A 439 6.49 -27.35 -5.86
N LEU A 440 7.66 -27.03 -6.44
CA LEU A 440 7.85 -25.83 -7.25
C LEU A 440 8.35 -26.24 -8.61
N ASN A 441 7.62 -25.84 -9.66
CA ASN A 441 8.05 -26.08 -11.04
C ASN A 441 8.16 -24.76 -11.80
N VAL A 442 9.29 -24.55 -12.48
CA VAL A 442 9.59 -23.34 -13.27
C VAL A 442 10.06 -23.79 -14.65
N ALA A 443 9.36 -23.42 -15.72
CA ALA A 443 9.79 -23.78 -17.08
C ALA A 443 10.93 -22.90 -17.61
N GLY A 444 10.92 -21.62 -17.26
CA GLY A 444 11.96 -20.65 -17.63
C GLY A 444 13.22 -20.75 -16.76
N ASP A 445 14.00 -19.69 -16.77
CA ASP A 445 15.17 -19.53 -15.92
C ASP A 445 14.74 -19.16 -14.48
N ALA A 446 15.51 -19.60 -13.49
CA ALA A 446 15.33 -19.20 -12.09
C ALA A 446 16.53 -18.36 -11.64
N GLN A 447 16.29 -17.11 -11.26
CA GLN A 447 17.29 -16.19 -10.71
C GLN A 447 17.03 -16.00 -9.22
N VAL A 448 17.94 -16.51 -8.40
CA VAL A 448 17.78 -16.54 -6.94
C VAL A 448 19.07 -16.06 -6.26
N GLU A 449 19.04 -15.30 -5.16
CA GLU A 449 20.30 -15.10 -4.41
C GLU A 449 20.62 -16.34 -3.56
N VAL A 450 19.67 -16.79 -2.75
CA VAL A 450 19.80 -17.97 -1.88
C VAL A 450 18.65 -18.94 -2.14
N LEU A 451 18.98 -20.14 -2.59
CA LEU A 451 18.01 -21.23 -2.77
C LEU A 451 18.26 -22.32 -1.75
N VAL A 452 17.24 -22.68 -0.97
CA VAL A 452 17.27 -23.77 0.02
C VAL A 452 16.33 -24.88 -0.44
N ALA A 453 16.88 -26.04 -0.77
CA ALA A 453 16.13 -27.22 -1.19
C ALA A 453 16.34 -28.37 -0.20
N THR A 454 15.38 -28.58 0.70
CA THR A 454 15.49 -29.59 1.78
C THR A 454 14.19 -30.36 1.99
N THR A 455 14.28 -31.46 2.75
CA THR A 455 13.15 -32.08 3.46
C THR A 455 11.93 -32.38 2.56
N TYR A 456 12.08 -33.25 1.57
CA TYR A 456 11.00 -33.81 0.74
C TYR A 456 10.31 -32.84 -0.23
N PHE A 457 10.76 -31.58 -0.32
CA PHE A 457 10.21 -30.61 -1.25
C PHE A 457 10.78 -30.78 -2.66
N CYS A 458 9.90 -30.92 -3.66
CA CYS A 458 10.30 -31.17 -5.03
C CYS A 458 10.54 -29.87 -5.81
N PHE A 459 11.66 -29.79 -6.52
CA PHE A 459 11.97 -28.68 -7.43
C PHE A 459 12.15 -29.17 -8.86
N GLY A 460 11.41 -28.57 -9.79
CA GLY A 460 11.53 -28.81 -11.22
C GLY A 460 11.94 -27.55 -11.96
N PHE A 461 13.12 -27.55 -12.59
CA PHE A 461 13.60 -26.42 -13.39
C PHE A 461 13.76 -26.84 -14.85
N GLY A 462 13.05 -26.17 -15.75
CA GLY A 462 13.15 -26.35 -17.20
C GLY A 462 14.30 -25.54 -17.83
N GLY A 463 14.61 -24.37 -17.25
CA GLY A 463 15.72 -23.49 -17.63
C GLY A 463 16.90 -23.56 -16.65
N ASN A 464 17.76 -22.53 -16.69
CA ASN A 464 18.95 -22.44 -15.86
C ASN A 464 18.62 -21.93 -14.47
N VAL A 465 19.21 -22.54 -13.45
CA VAL A 465 19.19 -22.02 -12.07
C VAL A 465 20.43 -21.17 -11.84
N GLN A 466 20.24 -19.86 -11.73
CA GLN A 466 21.28 -18.89 -11.37
C GLN A 466 21.11 -18.53 -9.90
N ALA A 467 21.92 -19.15 -9.04
CA ALA A 467 21.93 -18.89 -7.61
C ALA A 467 23.31 -18.48 -7.11
N LYS A 468 23.36 -17.50 -6.19
CA LYS A 468 24.63 -17.15 -5.51
C LYS A 468 25.01 -18.25 -4.51
N HIS A 469 24.02 -18.79 -3.80
CA HIS A 469 24.17 -19.94 -2.92
C HIS A 469 22.99 -20.89 -3.10
N ILE A 470 23.30 -22.17 -3.32
CA ILE A 470 22.33 -23.26 -3.22
C ILE A 470 22.67 -24.03 -1.95
N ILE A 471 21.70 -24.22 -1.07
CA ILE A 471 21.82 -24.99 0.16
C ILE A 471 20.85 -26.15 0.06
N GLY A 472 21.28 -27.35 0.40
CA GLY A 472 20.37 -28.48 0.40
C GLY A 472 20.93 -29.74 0.99
N ASP A 473 20.07 -30.74 1.11
CA ASP A 473 20.50 -32.10 1.41
C ASP A 473 20.88 -32.86 0.12
N THR A 474 21.46 -34.05 0.28
CA THR A 474 21.93 -34.88 -0.84
C THR A 474 20.81 -35.51 -1.68
N THR A 475 19.54 -35.23 -1.35
CA THR A 475 18.39 -35.89 -1.98
C THR A 475 17.69 -34.94 -2.94
N TYR A 476 17.40 -33.70 -2.52
CA TYR A 476 16.54 -32.79 -3.29
C TYR A 476 17.32 -31.72 -4.08
N ALA A 477 18.44 -31.22 -3.55
CA ALA A 477 19.26 -30.27 -4.32
C ALA A 477 19.92 -30.94 -5.54
N THR A 478 20.24 -32.23 -5.43
CA THR A 478 20.87 -33.02 -6.49
C THR A 478 19.98 -33.24 -7.71
N ASP A 479 18.68 -32.95 -7.60
CA ASP A 479 17.74 -33.09 -8.72
C ASP A 479 18.00 -32.05 -9.82
N PHE A 480 18.64 -30.93 -9.49
CA PHE A 480 18.88 -29.83 -10.43
C PHE A 480 20.29 -29.22 -10.35
N THR A 481 21.12 -29.57 -9.36
CA THR A 481 22.52 -29.11 -9.30
C THR A 481 23.47 -30.11 -8.61
N GLU A 482 24.74 -30.14 -9.04
CA GLU A 482 25.83 -30.80 -8.30
C GLU A 482 26.62 -29.81 -7.41
N ASP A 483 26.43 -28.50 -7.61
CA ASP A 483 27.13 -27.42 -6.90
C ASP A 483 26.21 -26.80 -5.85
N TYR A 484 26.31 -27.30 -4.61
CA TYR A 484 25.52 -26.83 -3.47
C TYR A 484 26.28 -26.97 -2.15
N ILE A 485 25.88 -26.16 -1.17
CA ILE A 485 26.32 -26.23 0.21
C ILE A 485 25.45 -27.26 0.94
N SER A 486 26.06 -28.34 1.42
CA SER A 486 25.32 -29.34 2.19
C SER A 486 24.84 -28.77 3.53
N THR A 487 23.59 -29.04 3.89
CA THR A 487 23.02 -28.73 5.22
C THR A 487 23.81 -29.36 6.38
N ALA A 488 24.61 -30.40 6.11
CA ALA A 488 25.53 -30.99 7.09
C ALA A 488 26.76 -30.11 7.39
N SER A 489 27.04 -29.10 6.55
CA SER A 489 28.18 -28.18 6.71
C SER A 489 27.84 -27.05 7.68
N ILE A 490 27.39 -27.41 8.90
CA ILE A 490 26.88 -26.48 9.91
C ILE A 490 27.87 -25.36 10.29
N ASN A 491 29.17 -25.62 10.11
CA ASN A 491 30.27 -24.69 10.35
C ASN A 491 30.36 -23.53 9.33
N LEU A 492 29.61 -23.58 8.23
CA LEU A 492 29.52 -22.51 7.24
C LEU A 492 28.43 -21.48 7.58
N PHE A 493 27.57 -21.79 8.54
CA PHE A 493 26.47 -20.93 8.95
C PHE A 493 26.76 -20.25 10.29
N VAL A 494 26.13 -19.10 10.50
CA VAL A 494 26.17 -18.46 11.83
C VAL A 494 25.41 -19.34 12.85
N PRO A 495 25.79 -19.35 14.15
CA PRO A 495 25.20 -20.24 15.15
C PRO A 495 23.68 -20.16 15.27
N GLU A 496 23.10 -18.99 14.96
CA GLU A 496 21.67 -18.74 14.98
C GLU A 496 20.89 -19.60 13.98
N MET A 497 21.55 -20.09 12.91
CA MET A 497 20.94 -20.98 11.90
C MET A 497 20.88 -22.42 12.35
N ILE A 498 21.49 -22.76 13.49
CA ILE A 498 21.59 -24.11 14.00
C ILE A 498 20.58 -24.31 15.13
N GLU A 499 19.72 -25.30 14.98
CA GLU A 499 18.71 -25.68 15.96
C GLU A 499 18.81 -27.16 16.27
N GLY A 500 18.92 -27.52 17.55
CA GLY A 500 19.09 -28.92 17.93
C GLY A 500 20.38 -29.59 17.43
N GLY A 501 21.34 -28.82 16.90
CA GLY A 501 22.56 -29.33 16.26
C GLY A 501 22.45 -29.51 14.75
N GLU A 502 21.32 -29.13 14.14
CA GLU A 502 21.04 -29.26 12.72
C GLU A 502 20.75 -27.89 12.09
N PHE A 503 20.97 -27.77 10.78
CA PHE A 503 20.62 -26.57 10.03
C PHE A 503 19.10 -26.37 9.99
N SER A 504 18.64 -25.16 10.32
CA SER A 504 17.23 -24.77 10.24
C SER A 504 16.99 -23.88 9.01
N ALA A 505 16.30 -24.43 8.01
CA ALA A 505 15.87 -23.70 6.82
C ALA A 505 14.94 -22.52 7.18
N TRP A 506 14.11 -22.71 8.22
CA TRP A 506 13.21 -21.68 8.73
C TRP A 506 13.95 -20.49 9.32
N LYS A 507 14.94 -20.72 10.20
CA LYS A 507 15.74 -19.63 10.77
C LYS A 507 16.56 -18.90 9.71
N LEU A 508 17.01 -19.61 8.68
CA LEU A 508 17.65 -18.96 7.53
C LEU A 508 16.68 -18.04 6.81
N PHE A 509 15.47 -18.51 6.53
CA PHE A 509 14.44 -17.68 5.91
C PHE A 509 14.17 -16.42 6.74
N GLU A 510 13.90 -16.55 8.03
CA GLU A 510 13.67 -15.43 8.95
C GLU A 510 14.86 -14.45 8.99
N ALA A 511 16.09 -14.97 9.02
CA ALA A 511 17.27 -14.13 9.01
C ALA A 511 17.46 -13.39 7.68
N ARG A 512 17.14 -14.02 6.54
CA ARG A 512 17.19 -13.39 5.23
C ARG A 512 16.14 -12.30 5.07
N VAL A 513 14.91 -12.54 5.53
CA VAL A 513 13.84 -11.51 5.60
C VAL A 513 14.30 -10.35 6.49
N ALA A 514 14.93 -10.64 7.64
CA ALA A 514 15.48 -9.61 8.52
C ALA A 514 16.80 -8.96 8.03
N GLY A 515 17.27 -9.27 6.81
CA GLY A 515 18.51 -8.73 6.25
C GLY A 515 19.80 -9.14 6.98
N LYS A 516 19.76 -10.19 7.78
CA LYS A 516 20.89 -10.67 8.59
C LYS A 516 21.84 -11.55 7.78
N GLU A 517 23.10 -11.57 8.20
CA GLU A 517 24.12 -12.46 7.64
C GLU A 517 23.85 -13.90 8.11
N VAL A 518 23.77 -14.84 7.18
CA VAL A 518 23.45 -16.26 7.47
C VAL A 518 24.65 -17.19 7.34
N PHE A 519 25.73 -16.71 6.73
CA PHE A 519 26.97 -17.44 6.55
C PHE A 519 28.10 -16.82 7.35
N VAL A 520 29.04 -17.64 7.80
CA VAL A 520 30.36 -17.12 8.17
C VAL A 520 31.21 -16.97 6.92
N ASN A 521 32.09 -15.95 6.88
CA ASN A 521 33.07 -15.74 5.80
C ASN A 521 32.48 -15.82 4.37
N ASN A 522 31.29 -15.25 4.13
CA ASN A 522 30.61 -15.32 2.81
C ASN A 522 30.35 -16.75 2.30
N GLY A 523 30.14 -17.73 3.19
CA GLY A 523 29.86 -19.12 2.82
C GLY A 523 31.10 -19.93 2.46
N GLN A 524 32.31 -19.37 2.69
CA GLN A 524 33.56 -20.10 2.54
C GLN A 524 33.94 -20.78 3.85
N ALA A 525 34.45 -22.01 3.75
CA ALA A 525 34.96 -22.73 4.90
C ALA A 525 36.05 -21.93 5.63
N LEU A 526 35.95 -21.86 6.96
CA LEU A 526 37.04 -21.40 7.82
C LEU A 526 38.30 -22.25 7.55
N GLU A 527 39.45 -21.61 7.43
CA GLU A 527 40.74 -22.29 7.27
C GLU A 527 40.95 -23.25 8.47
N GLY A 528 40.90 -24.57 8.22
CA GLY A 528 41.01 -25.61 9.26
C GLY A 528 39.71 -26.32 9.68
N ALA A 529 38.56 -26.00 9.09
CA ALA A 529 37.27 -26.53 9.53
C ALA A 529 36.96 -28.00 9.18
N TYR A 530 37.92 -28.74 8.59
CA TYR A 530 37.79 -30.18 8.30
C TYR A 530 38.25 -31.09 9.46
N GLU A 531 38.68 -30.54 10.60
CA GLU A 531 39.12 -31.33 11.75
C GLU A 531 38.02 -31.53 12.82
N GLN A 532 36.92 -32.19 12.46
CA GLN A 532 36.17 -33.00 13.43
C GLN A 532 35.72 -34.29 12.74
N GLU A 533 36.61 -35.30 12.79
CA GLU A 533 36.22 -36.70 12.58
C GLU A 533 35.28 -37.14 13.71
N TRP A 534 34.20 -37.84 13.33
CA TRP A 534 33.21 -38.42 14.25
C TRP A 534 33.76 -39.67 14.93
#